data_AF-A0A9D9I8E0-F1
#
_entry.id   AF-A0A9D9I8E0-F1
#
_cell.length_a   1.000
_cell.length_b   1.000
_cell.length_c   1.000
_cell.angle_alpha   90.00
_cell.angle_beta   90.00
_cell.angle_gamma   90.00
#
_symmetry.space_group_name_H-M   'P 1'
#
loop_
_entity.id
_entity.type
_entity.pdbx_description
1 polymer ?
#
loop_
_entity_poly.entity_id
_entity_poly.type
_entity_poly.pdbx_seq_one_letter_code
_entity_poly.pdbx_strand_id
1 'polypeptide(L)'
;MEKILLLLSVSILPFLLNAFVSCEKVDTDVENISISLRHGEVEPSQGSQFVSVQAEGDWVITLSFQGGEKDWAETDAVSGHGDRNDILLRYTENTSSSDRSVLLVLTSSGKDATCGLLQKGSRTGGGDTPGPGGDDTPEPVPGWMELPDVRQTEDTRFVTHDMTVGGIPTRNYSLCWDDNALVAHWVAYPLSRWSIGTEDVGRTDDWQYDPEIPQEFQPCLYKGFPSGGSYGYDRGHQIPSADRQNRNSNRQTFYFTNMTPQRSGFNQKIWANLEGHVRRIADGVDTLYVVTGCVVSGSTETAYDNEGKEVTVPSAYFKALLKYQKTGATSGVGGYSAAAFYLEHRNFSQDSPDASMLISIDELEEKTGIDFYVNLSSVLGASNAARVEAEQPEPRIWL
;
A
#
# COMPACT_ATOMS: atom_id res chain seq x y z
N MET A 1 -24.55 79.64 -2.83
CA MET A 1 -23.49 79.60 -3.88
C MET A 1 -22.53 78.50 -3.49
N GLU A 2 -22.41 77.48 -4.36
CA GLU A 2 -21.31 76.49 -4.48
C GLU A 2 -20.94 75.64 -3.26
N LYS A 3 -20.48 74.39 -3.35
CA LYS A 3 -20.56 73.25 -4.27
C LYS A 3 -19.89 72.12 -3.45
N ILE A 4 -20.49 70.93 -3.50
CA ILE A 4 -19.93 69.58 -3.38
C ILE A 4 -18.47 69.44 -2.91
N LEU A 5 -18.22 68.63 -1.87
CA LEU A 5 -17.20 67.57 -1.91
C LEU A 5 -17.51 66.43 -0.92
N LEU A 6 -17.76 65.24 -1.48
CA LEU A 6 -17.72 63.96 -0.77
C LEU A 6 -16.25 63.58 -0.50
N LEU A 7 -15.97 63.00 0.66
CA LEU A 7 -14.91 62.00 0.83
C LEU A 7 -15.25 61.07 2.00
N LEU A 8 -15.43 59.80 1.66
CA LEU A 8 -15.54 58.66 2.58
C LEU A 8 -14.18 58.38 3.22
N SER A 9 -14.16 58.23 4.54
CA SER A 9 -13.21 57.34 5.24
C SER A 9 -13.80 56.95 6.60
N VAL A 10 -14.38 55.75 6.67
CA VAL A 10 -14.83 55.13 7.92
C VAL A 10 -13.76 54.13 8.34
N SER A 11 -13.09 54.39 9.46
CA SER A 11 -12.33 53.42 10.24
C SER A 11 -12.19 53.92 11.67
N ILE A 12 -13.14 53.59 12.54
CA ILE A 12 -12.93 53.56 14.01
C ILE A 12 -13.80 52.42 14.58
N LEU A 13 -13.18 51.28 14.90
CA LEU A 13 -13.50 50.51 16.12
C LEU A 13 -12.76 51.20 17.28
N PRO A 14 -13.15 51.08 18.57
CA PRO A 14 -13.83 49.93 19.17
C PRO A 14 -14.96 50.27 20.17
N PHE A 15 -15.85 49.31 20.44
CA PHE A 15 -16.51 49.23 21.74
C PHE A 15 -16.70 47.76 22.14
N LEU A 16 -15.97 47.37 23.18
CA LEU A 16 -16.17 46.15 23.95
C LEU A 16 -17.35 46.37 24.91
N LEU A 17 -18.37 45.50 24.86
CA LEU A 17 -19.05 45.05 26.07
C LEU A 17 -19.76 43.71 25.84
N ASN A 18 -19.46 42.77 26.72
CA ASN A 18 -19.95 41.39 26.77
C ASN A 18 -21.47 41.28 26.86
N ALA A 19 -22.05 40.36 26.09
CA ALA A 19 -23.31 39.69 26.40
C ALA A 19 -23.13 38.18 26.15
N PHE A 20 -23.38 37.39 27.19
CA PHE A 20 -23.46 35.93 27.11
C PHE A 20 -24.59 35.54 26.15
N VAL A 21 -24.24 34.83 25.08
CA VAL A 21 -25.18 34.01 24.31
C VAL A 21 -24.55 32.64 24.14
N SER A 22 -25.27 31.63 24.59
CA SER A 22 -25.01 30.22 24.30
C SER A 22 -24.90 30.04 22.79
N CYS A 23 -23.69 29.83 22.28
CA CYS A 23 -23.51 29.37 20.91
C CYS A 23 -23.91 27.90 20.87
N GLU A 24 -25.10 27.63 20.34
CA GLU A 24 -25.38 26.37 19.68
C GLU A 24 -24.22 26.09 18.72
N LYS A 25 -23.60 24.91 18.87
CA LYS A 25 -22.81 24.32 17.79
C LYS A 25 -23.75 24.22 16.60
N VAL A 26 -23.56 25.08 15.60
CA VAL A 26 -24.02 24.78 14.27
C VAL A 26 -23.09 23.68 13.78
N ASP A 27 -23.52 22.43 13.93
CA ASP A 27 -22.99 21.32 13.13
C ASP A 27 -23.32 21.65 11.69
N THR A 28 -22.35 22.22 10.97
CA THR A 28 -22.29 22.05 9.54
C THR A 28 -21.63 20.71 9.32
N ASP A 29 -22.41 19.63 9.40
CA ASP A 29 -22.04 18.36 8.79
C ASP A 29 -21.79 18.64 7.31
N VAL A 30 -20.51 18.70 6.96
CA VAL A 30 -20.11 18.70 5.55
C VAL A 30 -20.26 17.27 5.10
N GLU A 31 -21.43 16.90 4.58
CA GLU A 31 -21.63 15.66 3.83
C GLU A 31 -20.51 15.57 2.78
N ASN A 32 -19.53 14.70 3.03
CA ASN A 32 -18.44 14.43 2.12
C ASN A 32 -18.89 13.27 1.23
N ILE A 33 -19.10 13.53 -0.05
CA ILE A 33 -19.36 12.49 -1.04
C ILE A 33 -18.07 12.19 -1.80
N SER A 34 -17.82 10.91 -2.09
CA SER A 34 -16.65 10.51 -2.89
C SER A 34 -16.98 9.32 -3.79
N ILE A 35 -16.32 9.27 -4.95
CA ILE A 35 -16.36 8.13 -5.86
C ILE A 35 -14.93 7.85 -6.33
N SER A 36 -14.53 6.57 -6.36
CA SER A 36 -13.20 6.18 -6.77
C SER A 36 -13.19 4.86 -7.56
N LEU A 37 -12.13 4.69 -8.35
CA LEU A 37 -11.81 3.47 -9.09
C LEU A 37 -10.49 2.93 -8.59
N ARG A 38 -10.33 1.62 -8.59
CA ARG A 38 -9.06 0.95 -8.30
C ARG A 38 -7.98 1.29 -9.34
N HIS A 39 -8.37 1.34 -10.61
CA HIS A 39 -7.49 1.65 -11.73
C HIS A 39 -8.09 2.80 -12.56
N GLY A 40 -7.45 3.97 -12.51
CA GLY A 40 -7.79 5.11 -13.36
C GLY A 40 -7.32 4.96 -14.81
N GLU A 41 -6.46 3.98 -15.08
CA GLU A 41 -5.93 3.64 -16.41
C GLU A 41 -5.91 2.12 -16.61
N VAL A 42 -6.32 1.62 -17.78
CA VAL A 42 -6.38 0.20 -18.13
C VAL A 42 -5.94 -0.07 -19.57
N GLU A 43 -5.45 -1.28 -19.81
CA GLU A 43 -5.03 -1.77 -21.14
C GLU A 43 -6.21 -1.89 -22.12
N PRO A 44 -5.94 -2.02 -23.44
CA PRO A 44 -6.99 -2.09 -24.45
C PRO A 44 -7.96 -3.28 -24.28
N SER A 45 -7.59 -4.31 -23.52
CA SER A 45 -8.44 -5.49 -23.29
C SER A 45 -9.74 -5.16 -22.56
N GLN A 46 -10.78 -5.97 -22.81
CA GLN A 46 -12.01 -5.92 -22.00
C GLN A 46 -11.71 -6.30 -20.55
N GLY A 47 -12.48 -5.75 -19.61
CA GLY A 47 -12.28 -6.04 -18.19
C GLY A 47 -13.38 -5.48 -17.30
N SER A 48 -13.13 -5.54 -16.00
CA SER A 48 -14.02 -4.97 -15.00
C SER A 48 -13.27 -4.61 -13.72
N GLN A 49 -13.77 -3.64 -12.98
CA GLN A 49 -13.27 -3.26 -11.66
C GLN A 49 -14.39 -2.73 -10.76
N PHE A 50 -14.18 -2.72 -9.45
CA PHE A 50 -15.16 -2.15 -8.53
C PHE A 50 -15.06 -0.63 -8.47
N VAL A 51 -16.22 0.00 -8.26
CA VAL A 51 -16.41 1.42 -7.98
C VAL A 51 -16.77 1.55 -6.50
N SER A 52 -16.02 2.37 -5.78
CA SER A 52 -16.32 2.71 -4.40
C SER A 52 -17.04 4.06 -4.35
N VAL A 53 -18.13 4.10 -3.60
CA VAL A 53 -18.97 5.27 -3.35
C VAL A 53 -19.03 5.50 -1.85
N GLN A 54 -18.78 6.74 -1.43
CA GLN A 54 -19.13 7.23 -0.11
C GLN A 54 -20.17 8.33 -0.24
N ALA A 55 -21.31 8.15 0.43
CA ALA A 55 -22.40 9.11 0.48
C ALA A 55 -23.33 8.74 1.64
N GLU A 56 -23.79 9.71 2.41
CA GLU A 56 -24.69 9.45 3.55
C GLU A 56 -26.13 9.15 3.12
N GLY A 57 -26.53 9.61 1.93
CA GLY A 57 -27.90 9.53 1.43
C GLY A 57 -28.04 8.74 0.13
N ASP A 58 -29.18 8.94 -0.54
CA ASP A 58 -29.41 8.39 -1.86
C ASP A 58 -28.46 9.03 -2.88
N TRP A 59 -27.97 8.22 -3.81
CA TRP A 59 -27.03 8.65 -4.82
C TRP A 59 -27.32 8.02 -6.18
N VAL A 60 -26.82 8.67 -7.23
CA VAL A 60 -26.90 8.22 -8.62
C VAL A 60 -25.52 8.31 -9.25
N ILE A 61 -25.13 7.30 -10.04
CA ILE A 61 -23.92 7.32 -10.87
C ILE A 61 -24.32 7.53 -12.33
N THR A 62 -23.70 8.50 -12.99
CA THR A 62 -23.83 8.72 -14.43
C THR A 62 -22.47 8.58 -15.10
N LEU A 63 -22.42 7.89 -16.25
CA LEU A 63 -21.21 7.77 -17.06
C LEU A 63 -21.21 8.86 -18.14
N SER A 64 -20.15 9.66 -18.17
CA SER A 64 -19.91 10.72 -19.15
C SER A 64 -18.72 10.37 -20.05
N PHE A 65 -19.04 9.80 -21.21
CA PHE A 65 -18.05 9.37 -22.19
C PHE A 65 -17.40 10.56 -22.92
N GLN A 66 -16.08 10.55 -22.98
CA GLN A 66 -15.28 11.57 -23.67
C GLN A 66 -14.87 11.06 -25.06
N GLY A 67 -14.89 11.93 -26.07
CA GLY A 67 -14.34 11.60 -27.40
C GLY A 67 -15.30 10.89 -28.38
N GLY A 68 -16.61 10.94 -28.16
CA GLY A 68 -17.63 10.54 -29.15
C GLY A 68 -17.97 9.04 -29.20
N GLU A 69 -17.10 8.17 -28.69
CA GLU A 69 -17.41 6.76 -28.42
C GLU A 69 -18.27 6.65 -27.15
N LYS A 70 -19.34 5.85 -27.19
CA LYS A 70 -20.30 5.68 -26.08
C LYS A 70 -20.53 4.20 -25.80
N ASP A 71 -21.08 3.91 -24.63
CA ASP A 71 -21.57 2.59 -24.23
C ASP A 71 -20.49 1.49 -24.20
N TRP A 72 -19.22 1.87 -24.11
CA TRP A 72 -18.10 0.93 -23.99
C TRP A 72 -17.79 0.55 -22.54
N ALA A 73 -18.42 1.22 -21.57
CA ALA A 73 -18.36 0.91 -20.15
C ALA A 73 -19.73 1.05 -19.48
N GLU A 74 -20.01 0.27 -18.45
CA GLU A 74 -21.27 0.28 -17.71
C GLU A 74 -21.06 -0.11 -16.24
N THR A 75 -21.92 0.40 -15.35
CA THR A 75 -21.98 -0.06 -13.95
C THR A 75 -23.19 -0.97 -13.76
N ASP A 76 -23.07 -1.99 -12.91
CA ASP A 76 -24.18 -2.88 -12.57
C ASP A 76 -25.20 -2.25 -11.60
N ALA A 77 -24.84 -1.14 -10.95
CA ALA A 77 -25.72 -0.30 -10.15
C ALA A 77 -25.52 1.19 -10.49
N VAL A 78 -26.59 1.83 -10.97
CA VAL A 78 -26.61 3.27 -11.33
C VAL A 78 -27.18 4.17 -10.23
N SER A 79 -27.69 3.59 -9.16
CA SER A 79 -28.20 4.31 -7.99
C SER A 79 -28.10 3.44 -6.75
N GLY A 80 -28.03 4.06 -5.58
CA GLY A 80 -28.04 3.37 -4.31
C GLY A 80 -28.20 4.32 -3.14
N HIS A 81 -27.91 3.82 -1.95
CA HIS A 81 -28.02 4.55 -0.70
C HIS A 81 -26.84 4.19 0.20
N GLY A 82 -26.28 5.18 0.89
CA GLY A 82 -25.15 4.95 1.78
C GLY A 82 -23.85 4.61 1.03
N ASP A 83 -22.82 4.27 1.79
CA ASP A 83 -21.55 3.81 1.23
C ASP A 83 -21.70 2.44 0.54
N ARG A 84 -21.06 2.27 -0.63
CA ARG A 84 -20.99 1.00 -1.35
C ARG A 84 -19.62 0.78 -2.00
N ASN A 85 -19.13 -0.45 -1.98
CA ASN A 85 -17.86 -0.87 -2.59
C ASN A 85 -18.00 -2.10 -3.50
N ASP A 86 -19.24 -2.53 -3.76
CA ASP A 86 -19.63 -3.71 -4.52
C ASP A 86 -20.23 -3.35 -5.90
N ILE A 87 -20.09 -2.11 -6.37
CA ILE A 87 -20.57 -1.67 -7.69
C ILE A 87 -19.53 -2.07 -8.73
N LEU A 88 -19.90 -2.88 -9.71
CA LEU A 88 -18.97 -3.35 -10.74
C LEU A 88 -19.05 -2.48 -11.99
N LEU A 89 -17.95 -1.82 -12.35
CA LEU A 89 -17.73 -1.18 -13.63
C LEU A 89 -17.16 -2.20 -14.62
N ARG A 90 -17.89 -2.51 -15.68
CA ARG A 90 -17.43 -3.33 -16.81
C ARG A 90 -17.05 -2.44 -17.97
N TYR A 91 -16.02 -2.81 -18.73
CA TYR A 91 -15.60 -2.12 -19.94
C TYR A 91 -15.20 -3.11 -21.03
N THR A 92 -15.57 -2.79 -22.27
CA THR A 92 -15.28 -3.59 -23.46
C THR A 92 -13.85 -3.37 -23.96
N GLU A 93 -13.40 -4.21 -24.88
CA GLU A 93 -12.11 -4.04 -25.54
C GLU A 93 -12.08 -2.73 -26.36
N ASN A 94 -10.99 -1.97 -26.28
CA ASN A 94 -10.71 -0.83 -27.14
C ASN A 94 -9.93 -1.28 -28.37
N THR A 95 -10.62 -1.44 -29.49
CA THR A 95 -10.00 -1.84 -30.77
C THR A 95 -9.43 -0.67 -31.58
N SER A 96 -9.67 0.57 -31.15
CA SER A 96 -9.11 1.78 -31.75
C SER A 96 -7.66 1.97 -31.35
N SER A 97 -6.84 2.58 -32.21
CA SER A 97 -5.47 2.95 -31.87
C SER A 97 -5.37 4.17 -30.95
N SER A 98 -6.48 4.86 -30.68
CA SER A 98 -6.56 6.01 -29.79
C SER A 98 -7.09 5.61 -28.41
N ASP A 99 -6.54 6.22 -27.37
CA ASP A 99 -7.06 6.09 -26.01
C ASP A 99 -8.50 6.65 -25.92
N ARG A 100 -9.32 6.08 -25.04
CA ARG A 100 -10.68 6.54 -24.75
C ARG A 100 -10.90 6.68 -23.25
N SER A 101 -11.80 7.57 -22.83
CA SER A 101 -12.03 7.79 -21.39
C SER A 101 -13.50 8.03 -21.04
N VAL A 102 -13.86 7.60 -19.83
CA VAL A 102 -15.19 7.79 -19.25
C VAL A 102 -15.05 8.37 -17.86
N LEU A 103 -15.86 9.38 -17.55
CA LEU A 103 -15.99 9.92 -16.20
C LEU A 103 -17.21 9.30 -15.53
N LEU A 104 -17.04 8.74 -14.35
CA LEU A 104 -18.14 8.38 -13.49
C LEU A 104 -18.45 9.60 -12.62
N VAL A 105 -19.70 10.05 -12.67
CA VAL A 105 -20.20 11.20 -11.90
C VAL A 105 -21.17 10.66 -10.85
N LEU A 106 -20.78 10.74 -9.59
CA LEU A 106 -21.64 10.46 -8.45
C LEU A 106 -22.38 11.74 -8.05
N THR A 107 -23.70 11.71 -8.03
CA THR A 107 -24.54 12.80 -7.54
C THR A 107 -25.32 12.36 -6.31
N SER A 108 -25.20 13.10 -5.21
CA SER A 108 -25.96 12.87 -3.98
C SER A 108 -26.22 14.20 -3.26
N SER A 109 -27.43 14.39 -2.73
CA SER A 109 -27.84 15.62 -2.02
C SER A 109 -27.51 16.94 -2.76
N GLY A 110 -27.52 16.93 -4.11
CA GLY A 110 -27.19 18.09 -4.94
C GLY A 110 -25.69 18.42 -5.06
N LYS A 111 -24.81 17.53 -4.62
CA LYS A 111 -23.35 17.59 -4.80
C LYS A 111 -22.91 16.54 -5.82
N ASP A 112 -21.80 16.83 -6.51
CA ASP A 112 -21.17 15.90 -7.45
C ASP A 112 -19.74 15.54 -7.01
N ALA A 113 -19.37 14.27 -7.20
CA ALA A 113 -17.99 13.78 -7.14
C ALA A 113 -17.68 12.99 -8.41
N THR A 114 -16.42 12.99 -8.85
CA THR A 114 -16.03 12.35 -10.11
C THR A 114 -14.76 11.53 -10.01
N CYS A 115 -14.72 10.40 -10.70
CA CYS A 115 -13.50 9.65 -10.99
C CYS A 115 -13.48 9.27 -12.48
N GLY A 116 -12.29 9.02 -13.03
CA GLY A 116 -12.10 8.76 -14.46
C GLY A 116 -11.43 7.43 -14.73
N LEU A 117 -11.86 6.76 -15.79
CA LEU A 117 -11.20 5.60 -16.39
C LEU A 117 -10.67 5.98 -17.77
N LEU A 118 -9.36 5.85 -17.97
CA LEU A 118 -8.69 5.92 -19.26
C LEU A 118 -8.37 4.50 -19.76
N GLN A 119 -8.82 4.13 -20.95
CA GLN A 119 -8.47 2.87 -21.59
C GLN A 119 -7.57 3.12 -22.79
N LYS A 120 -6.40 2.49 -22.83
CA LYS A 120 -5.41 2.63 -23.91
C LYS A 120 -5.96 2.15 -25.26
N GLY A 121 -5.43 2.71 -26.35
CA GLY A 121 -5.68 2.23 -27.71
C GLY A 121 -4.93 0.95 -28.10
N SER A 122 -5.56 0.07 -28.87
CA SER A 122 -4.96 -1.13 -29.45
C SER A 122 -3.95 -0.80 -30.54
N ARG A 123 -2.68 -1.16 -30.33
CA ARG A 123 -1.61 -1.06 -31.32
C ARG A 123 -1.49 -2.41 -32.04
N THR A 124 -2.03 -2.54 -33.24
CA THR A 124 -1.82 -3.72 -34.09
C THR A 124 -0.70 -3.48 -35.10
N GLY A 125 0.40 -4.22 -35.00
CA GLY A 125 1.36 -4.45 -36.09
C GLY A 125 2.82 -4.19 -35.78
N GLY A 126 3.64 -5.26 -35.82
CA GLY A 126 5.09 -5.21 -35.86
C GLY A 126 5.78 -6.47 -35.32
N GLY A 127 5.56 -7.62 -35.97
CA GLY A 127 6.43 -8.78 -35.73
C GLY A 127 7.75 -8.59 -36.46
N ASP A 128 8.84 -8.47 -35.71
CA ASP A 128 10.20 -8.68 -36.20
C ASP A 128 10.84 -9.83 -35.41
N THR A 129 11.41 -10.77 -36.17
CA THR A 129 12.13 -11.95 -35.70
C THR A 129 13.26 -11.59 -34.71
N PRO A 130 13.55 -12.42 -33.69
CA PRO A 130 14.73 -12.21 -32.85
C PRO A 130 15.99 -12.45 -33.68
N GLY A 131 16.66 -11.37 -34.08
CA GLY A 131 18.07 -11.42 -34.45
C GLY A 131 18.92 -11.53 -33.19
N PRO A 132 20.06 -12.25 -33.21
CA PRO A 132 20.85 -12.44 -32.01
C PRO A 132 21.62 -11.16 -31.68
N GLY A 133 21.26 -10.51 -30.57
CA GLY A 133 22.05 -9.44 -29.96
C GLY A 133 21.31 -8.10 -29.91
N GLY A 134 20.78 -7.78 -28.74
CA GLY A 134 20.19 -6.48 -28.44
C GLY A 134 19.31 -6.54 -27.20
N ASP A 135 19.95 -6.62 -26.03
CA ASP A 135 19.48 -6.17 -24.70
C ASP A 135 17.95 -6.15 -24.49
N ASP A 136 17.38 -7.32 -24.17
CA ASP A 136 16.03 -7.44 -23.62
C ASP A 136 16.03 -6.89 -22.18
N THR A 137 16.00 -5.57 -22.05
CA THR A 137 15.52 -4.95 -20.82
C THR A 137 14.09 -4.49 -21.08
N PRO A 138 13.08 -5.10 -20.43
CA PRO A 138 11.74 -4.53 -20.41
C PRO A 138 11.86 -3.09 -19.91
N GLU A 139 11.36 -2.11 -20.67
CA GLU A 139 11.28 -0.76 -20.14
C GLU A 139 10.47 -0.79 -18.82
N PRO A 140 10.98 -0.18 -17.74
CA PRO A 140 10.41 -0.35 -16.42
C PRO A 140 9.02 0.30 -16.32
N VAL A 141 8.07 -0.47 -15.78
CA VAL A 141 6.75 0.01 -15.37
C VAL A 141 6.95 1.15 -14.36
N PRO A 142 6.31 2.33 -14.51
CA PRO A 142 6.37 3.36 -13.48
C PRO A 142 5.66 2.86 -12.20
N GLY A 143 6.43 2.34 -11.25
CA GLY A 143 5.94 1.76 -10.01
C GLY A 143 6.59 2.37 -8.76
N TRP A 144 5.99 2.10 -7.60
CA TRP A 144 6.57 2.53 -6.32
C TRP A 144 7.88 1.80 -6.02
N MET A 145 8.87 2.50 -5.49
CA MET A 145 10.26 2.03 -5.40
C MET A 145 10.44 0.73 -4.61
N GLU A 146 9.67 0.51 -3.55
CA GLU A 146 9.71 -0.70 -2.73
C GLU A 146 9.03 -1.93 -3.35
N LEU A 147 8.32 -1.79 -4.47
CA LEU A 147 7.59 -2.92 -5.04
C LEU A 147 8.57 -4.00 -5.53
N PRO A 148 8.39 -5.27 -5.09
CA PRO A 148 8.97 -6.41 -5.78
C PRO A 148 8.28 -6.65 -7.13
N ASP A 149 8.85 -7.54 -7.94
CA ASP A 149 8.20 -8.10 -9.11
C ASP A 149 6.84 -8.71 -8.72
N VAL A 150 5.80 -8.30 -9.43
CA VAL A 150 4.42 -8.70 -9.15
C VAL A 150 4.08 -9.89 -10.04
N ARG A 151 4.46 -11.09 -9.62
CA ARG A 151 4.06 -12.34 -10.28
C ARG A 151 2.68 -12.75 -9.82
N GLN A 152 1.64 -12.33 -10.53
CA GLN A 152 0.29 -12.85 -10.30
C GLN A 152 0.18 -14.25 -10.89
N THR A 153 -0.13 -15.21 -10.03
CA THR A 153 -0.58 -16.55 -10.38
C THR A 153 -2.08 -16.64 -10.10
N GLU A 154 -2.73 -17.74 -10.50
CA GLU A 154 -4.15 -17.96 -10.17
C GLU A 154 -4.42 -17.94 -8.66
N ASP A 155 -3.41 -18.27 -7.85
CA ASP A 155 -3.50 -18.41 -6.40
C ASP A 155 -2.92 -17.22 -5.62
N THR A 156 -2.41 -16.19 -6.30
CA THR A 156 -1.80 -15.02 -5.64
C THR A 156 -2.49 -13.72 -6.00
N ARG A 157 -2.64 -12.83 -5.01
CA ARG A 157 -3.32 -11.54 -5.17
C ARG A 157 -2.39 -10.39 -4.82
N PHE A 158 -2.26 -9.45 -5.74
CA PHE A 158 -1.66 -8.16 -5.43
C PHE A 158 -2.73 -7.19 -4.94
N VAL A 159 -2.56 -6.71 -3.70
CA VAL A 159 -3.50 -5.81 -3.02
C VAL A 159 -2.75 -4.58 -2.53
N THR A 160 -3.41 -3.43 -2.56
CA THR A 160 -2.85 -2.18 -2.03
C THR A 160 -3.86 -1.49 -1.15
N HIS A 161 -3.37 -0.99 -0.02
CA HIS A 161 -4.14 -0.22 0.95
C HIS A 161 -3.64 1.22 0.97
N ASP A 162 -4.58 2.15 1.00
CA ASP A 162 -4.30 3.58 1.05
C ASP A 162 -4.54 4.16 2.43
N MET A 163 -3.84 5.25 2.71
CA MET A 163 -4.01 6.07 3.90
C MET A 163 -4.11 7.55 3.53
N THR A 164 -4.39 8.38 4.52
CA THR A 164 -4.29 9.83 4.40
C THR A 164 -3.33 10.32 5.46
N VAL A 165 -2.31 11.07 5.04
CA VAL A 165 -1.33 11.71 5.93
C VAL A 165 -1.39 13.21 5.67
N GLY A 166 -1.67 14.01 6.71
CA GLY A 166 -1.75 15.46 6.56
C GLY A 166 -2.76 15.94 5.51
N GLY A 167 -3.86 15.19 5.30
CA GLY A 167 -4.87 15.48 4.28
C GLY A 167 -4.50 15.05 2.85
N ILE A 168 -3.34 14.40 2.65
CA ILE A 168 -2.89 13.92 1.35
C ILE A 168 -3.12 12.41 1.25
N PRO A 169 -3.92 11.92 0.28
CA PRO A 169 -4.01 10.51 -0.05
C PRO A 169 -2.61 9.97 -0.37
N THR A 170 -2.20 8.95 0.36
CA THR A 170 -0.87 8.35 0.27
C THR A 170 -1.05 6.85 0.41
N ARG A 171 -0.34 6.04 -0.37
CA ARG A 171 -0.37 4.59 -0.16
C ARG A 171 0.12 4.23 1.25
N ASN A 172 -0.60 3.33 1.93
CA ASN A 172 -0.16 2.74 3.18
C ASN A 172 0.86 1.63 2.94
N TYR A 173 0.44 0.54 2.31
CA TYR A 173 1.27 -0.60 1.94
C TYR A 173 0.63 -1.39 0.78
N SER A 174 1.44 -2.20 0.11
CA SER A 174 0.99 -3.21 -0.85
C SER A 174 1.37 -4.59 -0.35
N LEU A 175 0.64 -5.64 -0.72
CA LEU A 175 0.97 -7.01 -0.37
C LEU A 175 0.79 -7.96 -1.56
N CYS A 176 1.51 -9.08 -1.53
CA CYS A 176 1.24 -10.26 -2.35
C CYS A 176 0.70 -11.37 -1.46
N TRP A 177 -0.60 -11.59 -1.54
CA TRP A 177 -1.34 -12.60 -0.78
C TRP A 177 -1.30 -13.95 -1.47
N ASP A 178 -1.16 -15.03 -0.72
CA ASP A 178 -1.29 -16.41 -1.21
C ASP A 178 -2.59 -17.02 -0.66
N ASP A 179 -3.53 -17.32 -1.56
CA ASP A 179 -4.85 -17.88 -1.23
C ASP A 179 -4.77 -19.29 -0.62
N ASN A 180 -3.70 -20.03 -0.92
CA ASN A 180 -3.48 -21.38 -0.43
C ASN A 180 -2.73 -21.39 0.90
N ALA A 181 -1.68 -20.55 1.02
CA ALA A 181 -0.90 -20.48 2.25
C ALA A 181 -1.59 -19.67 3.36
N LEU A 182 -2.57 -18.82 3.00
CA LEU A 182 -3.25 -17.87 3.87
C LEU A 182 -2.29 -16.93 4.61
N VAL A 183 -1.24 -16.50 3.91
CA VAL A 183 -0.26 -15.51 4.36
C VAL A 183 0.19 -14.64 3.18
N ALA A 184 0.66 -13.42 3.45
CA ALA A 184 1.33 -12.63 2.44
C ALA A 184 2.80 -13.09 2.27
N HIS A 185 3.22 -13.37 1.04
CA HIS A 185 4.64 -13.61 0.72
C HIS A 185 5.48 -12.37 1.05
N TRP A 186 4.92 -11.19 0.78
CA TRP A 186 5.53 -9.92 1.13
C TRP A 186 4.48 -8.81 1.32
N VAL A 187 4.87 -7.82 2.12
CA VAL A 187 4.21 -6.54 2.33
C VAL A 187 5.25 -5.44 2.12
N ALA A 188 5.01 -4.55 1.16
CA ALA A 188 5.90 -3.49 0.73
C ALA A 188 5.35 -2.10 1.11
N TYR A 189 6.17 -1.27 1.75
CA TYR A 189 5.76 0.05 2.23
C TYR A 189 6.91 1.06 2.33
N PRO A 190 6.60 2.37 2.26
CA PRO A 190 7.59 3.40 2.52
C PRO A 190 7.61 3.70 4.02
N LEU A 191 8.80 3.89 4.55
CA LEU A 191 9.03 4.26 5.95
C LEU A 191 9.84 5.56 6.00
N SER A 192 9.19 6.61 6.48
CA SER A 192 9.73 7.95 6.65
C SER A 192 8.95 8.65 7.77
N ARG A 193 9.46 9.79 8.26
CA ARG A 193 8.71 10.60 9.24
C ARG A 193 7.30 10.98 8.74
N TRP A 194 7.13 11.15 7.43
CA TRP A 194 5.84 11.42 6.82
C TRP A 194 4.91 10.21 6.91
N SER A 195 5.34 9.03 6.42
CA SER A 195 4.47 7.85 6.40
C SER A 195 4.19 7.25 7.78
N ILE A 196 5.10 7.44 8.74
CA ILE A 196 4.86 7.04 10.14
C ILE A 196 3.76 7.89 10.77
N GLY A 197 3.70 9.19 10.49
CA GLY A 197 2.79 10.11 11.16
C GLY A 197 3.28 10.52 12.55
N THR A 198 2.57 11.45 13.18
CA THR A 198 2.98 12.07 14.46
C THR A 198 1.91 12.00 15.55
N GLU A 199 0.79 11.32 15.29
CA GLU A 199 -0.37 11.28 16.20
C GLU A 199 -0.15 10.37 17.42
N ASP A 200 0.83 9.44 17.35
CA ASP A 200 1.14 8.44 18.39
C ASP A 200 -0.11 7.77 18.99
N VAL A 201 -0.99 7.26 18.12
CA VAL A 201 -2.28 6.65 18.54
C VAL A 201 -2.14 5.33 19.29
N GLY A 202 -0.90 4.85 19.49
CA GLY A 202 -0.61 3.53 20.02
C GLY A 202 -1.10 2.40 19.10
N ARG A 203 -1.31 1.24 19.70
CA ARG A 203 -1.90 0.08 19.02
C ARG A 203 -3.41 0.21 19.03
N THR A 204 -4.04 0.05 17.88
CA THR A 204 -5.51 0.00 17.79
C THR A 204 -6.07 -1.37 18.16
N ASP A 205 -5.29 -2.45 17.94
CA ASP A 205 -5.72 -3.83 18.14
C ASP A 205 -7.07 -4.15 17.45
N ASP A 206 -7.34 -3.46 16.32
CA ASP A 206 -8.58 -3.55 15.54
C ASP A 206 -8.52 -4.73 14.56
N TRP A 207 -8.44 -5.94 15.13
CA TRP A 207 -8.34 -7.21 14.43
C TRP A 207 -9.57 -7.45 13.56
N GLN A 208 -9.39 -7.51 12.25
CA GLN A 208 -10.50 -7.65 11.31
C GLN A 208 -10.04 -8.28 9.98
N TYR A 209 -11.01 -8.73 9.19
CA TYR A 209 -10.77 -9.09 7.80
C TYR A 209 -10.31 -7.87 7.00
N ASP A 210 -9.43 -8.12 6.05
CA ASP A 210 -9.08 -7.15 5.01
C ASP A 210 -10.30 -6.94 4.08
N PRO A 211 -10.79 -5.72 3.89
CA PRO A 211 -11.91 -5.46 2.98
C PRO A 211 -11.57 -5.71 1.49
N GLU A 212 -10.28 -5.74 1.12
CA GLU A 212 -9.84 -5.90 -0.27
C GLU A 212 -9.71 -7.36 -0.72
N ILE A 213 -9.84 -8.32 0.20
CA ILE A 213 -9.79 -9.75 -0.09
C ILE A 213 -11.09 -10.40 0.41
N PRO A 214 -11.77 -11.28 -0.36
CA PRO A 214 -12.96 -11.97 0.16
C PRO A 214 -12.63 -12.80 1.41
N GLN A 215 -13.55 -12.84 2.38
CA GLN A 215 -13.31 -13.49 3.68
C GLN A 215 -13.00 -14.99 3.57
N GLU A 216 -13.51 -15.67 2.53
CA GLU A 216 -13.21 -17.08 2.26
C GLU A 216 -11.72 -17.33 2.02
N PHE A 217 -10.99 -16.36 1.45
CA PHE A 217 -9.56 -16.42 1.17
C PHE A 217 -8.70 -15.84 2.31
N GLN A 218 -9.27 -15.61 3.49
CA GLN A 218 -8.55 -15.07 4.65
C GLN A 218 -8.69 -15.97 5.88
N PRO A 219 -7.69 -16.01 6.77
CA PRO A 219 -7.83 -16.67 8.06
C PRO A 219 -8.69 -15.84 9.03
N CYS A 220 -9.51 -16.50 9.85
CA CYS A 220 -10.27 -15.88 10.93
C CYS A 220 -9.42 -15.79 12.20
N LEU A 221 -8.86 -14.61 12.51
CA LEU A 221 -7.88 -14.43 13.60
C LEU A 221 -8.33 -13.51 14.74
N TYR A 222 -9.64 -13.36 14.96
CA TYR A 222 -10.17 -12.51 16.04
C TYR A 222 -9.60 -12.87 17.42
N LYS A 223 -9.41 -14.16 17.71
CA LYS A 223 -8.85 -14.68 18.97
C LYS A 223 -7.38 -15.09 18.87
N GLY A 224 -6.70 -14.71 17.78
CA GLY A 224 -5.36 -15.19 17.44
C GLY A 224 -5.35 -16.64 16.97
N PHE A 225 -4.16 -17.19 16.73
CA PHE A 225 -4.02 -18.61 16.41
C PHE A 225 -4.32 -19.45 17.65
N PRO A 226 -5.20 -20.47 17.58
CA PRO A 226 -5.45 -21.38 18.70
C PRO A 226 -4.16 -22.08 19.14
N SER A 227 -4.04 -22.32 20.44
CA SER A 227 -2.89 -23.00 21.03
C SER A 227 -2.88 -24.48 20.65
N GLY A 228 -2.31 -24.81 19.49
CA GLY A 228 -2.27 -26.17 18.94
C GLY A 228 -0.94 -26.92 19.06
N GLY A 229 0.04 -26.43 19.82
CA GLY A 229 1.36 -27.06 19.94
C GLY A 229 2.32 -26.34 20.90
N SER A 230 3.51 -26.92 21.13
CA SER A 230 4.45 -26.64 22.24
C SER A 230 4.99 -25.21 22.36
N TYR A 231 4.70 -24.29 21.43
CA TYR A 231 5.33 -22.96 21.39
C TYR A 231 4.39 -21.76 21.28
N GLY A 232 3.10 -21.95 20.96
CA GLY A 232 2.14 -20.86 20.73
C GLY A 232 2.50 -19.94 19.55
N TYR A 233 1.56 -19.73 18.63
CA TYR A 233 1.74 -18.77 17.52
C TYR A 233 1.06 -17.43 17.84
N ASP A 234 1.82 -16.36 17.71
CA ASP A 234 1.32 -15.00 17.71
C ASP A 234 0.80 -14.62 16.32
N ARG A 235 -0.07 -13.60 16.29
CA ARG A 235 -0.37 -12.82 15.08
C ARG A 235 0.81 -11.91 14.75
N GLY A 236 1.78 -12.46 14.02
CA GLY A 236 2.98 -11.75 13.60
C GLY A 236 2.68 -10.78 12.47
N HIS A 237 2.96 -9.49 12.68
CA HIS A 237 2.74 -8.46 11.66
C HIS A 237 3.84 -8.50 10.59
N GLN A 238 3.47 -8.25 9.33
CA GLN A 238 4.44 -7.96 8.26
C GLN A 238 4.77 -6.44 8.22
N ILE A 239 3.75 -5.57 8.17
CA ILE A 239 3.90 -4.16 8.56
C ILE A 239 3.48 -3.97 10.02
N PRO A 240 4.38 -3.54 10.93
CA PRO A 240 4.05 -3.41 12.33
C PRO A 240 3.22 -2.15 12.60
N SER A 241 2.32 -2.24 13.58
CA SER A 241 1.48 -1.12 14.04
C SER A 241 2.29 0.14 14.38
N ALA A 242 3.49 -0.01 14.96
CA ALA A 242 4.35 1.12 15.31
C ALA A 242 4.91 1.91 14.09
N ASP A 243 4.84 1.34 12.89
CA ASP A 243 5.25 2.02 11.66
C ASP A 243 4.14 2.91 11.09
N ARG A 244 2.94 2.90 11.70
CA ARG A 244 1.79 3.74 11.35
C ARG A 244 1.16 4.31 12.61
N GLN A 245 1.39 5.58 12.87
CA GLN A 245 0.91 6.26 14.08
C GLN A 245 -0.37 7.06 13.87
N ASN A 246 -0.90 7.16 12.64
CA ASN A 246 -2.23 7.73 12.41
C ASN A 246 -3.30 6.65 12.59
N ARG A 247 -4.45 6.99 13.20
CA ARG A 247 -5.46 5.98 13.58
C ARG A 247 -5.90 5.08 12.42
N ASN A 248 -6.22 5.66 11.26
CA ASN A 248 -6.77 4.88 10.14
C ASN A 248 -5.72 3.95 9.51
N SER A 249 -4.49 4.41 9.30
CA SER A 249 -3.42 3.56 8.76
C SER A 249 -2.94 2.52 9.75
N ASN A 250 -2.97 2.83 11.06
CA ASN A 250 -2.69 1.87 12.12
C ASN A 250 -3.72 0.74 12.14
N ARG A 251 -5.01 1.02 12.02
CA ARG A 251 -6.07 -0.02 11.97
C ARG A 251 -5.85 -1.00 10.83
N GLN A 252 -5.42 -0.53 9.66
CA GLN A 252 -5.13 -1.40 8.52
C GLN A 252 -3.99 -2.39 8.82
N THR A 253 -3.02 -2.06 9.69
CA THR A 253 -1.98 -3.03 10.06
C THR A 253 -2.53 -4.23 10.84
N PHE A 254 -3.78 -4.18 11.32
CA PHE A 254 -4.43 -5.27 12.06
C PHE A 254 -5.31 -6.16 11.17
N TYR A 255 -5.30 -5.96 9.85
CA TYR A 255 -5.92 -6.88 8.91
C TYR A 255 -5.28 -8.27 8.98
N PHE A 256 -6.12 -9.30 8.90
CA PHE A 256 -5.67 -10.70 8.94
C PHE A 256 -4.70 -11.04 7.80
N THR A 257 -4.80 -10.35 6.66
CA THR A 257 -3.89 -10.48 5.51
C THR A 257 -2.48 -9.98 5.76
N ASN A 258 -2.30 -9.14 6.79
CA ASN A 258 -0.99 -8.68 7.27
C ASN A 258 -0.40 -9.60 8.37
N MET A 259 -1.09 -10.70 8.71
CA MET A 259 -0.68 -11.60 9.77
C MET A 259 -0.06 -12.88 9.24
N THR A 260 0.99 -13.34 9.91
CA THR A 260 1.54 -14.69 9.76
C THR A 260 1.66 -15.36 11.13
N PRO A 261 1.57 -16.69 11.23
CA PRO A 261 1.84 -17.40 12.48
C PRO A 261 3.33 -17.29 12.81
N GLN A 262 3.66 -16.52 13.85
CA GLN A 262 5.02 -16.38 14.35
C GLN A 262 5.16 -17.03 15.72
N ARG A 263 6.24 -17.79 15.95
CA ARG A 263 6.57 -18.35 17.27
C ARG A 263 6.69 -17.19 18.26
N SER A 264 6.05 -17.31 19.42
CA SER A 264 6.00 -16.20 20.40
C SER A 264 7.39 -15.68 20.79
N GLY A 265 8.37 -16.59 20.97
CA GLY A 265 9.75 -16.23 21.29
C GLY A 265 10.54 -15.62 20.12
N PHE A 266 10.04 -15.71 18.89
CA PHE A 266 10.58 -15.01 17.72
C PHE A 266 9.95 -13.62 17.61
N ASN A 267 8.62 -13.55 17.56
CA ASN A 267 7.83 -12.32 17.38
C ASN A 267 8.14 -11.28 18.47
N GLN A 268 8.03 -11.66 19.74
CA GLN A 268 8.11 -10.74 20.87
C GLN A 268 9.55 -10.29 21.21
N LYS A 269 10.55 -10.87 20.55
CA LYS A 269 11.97 -10.66 20.84
C LYS A 269 12.72 -10.16 19.62
N ILE A 270 13.40 -11.06 18.91
CA ILE A 270 14.30 -10.69 17.82
C ILE A 270 13.59 -9.95 16.70
N TRP A 271 12.35 -10.33 16.39
CA TRP A 271 11.56 -9.66 15.35
C TRP A 271 11.14 -8.25 15.78
N ALA A 272 10.57 -8.08 16.97
CA ALA A 272 10.22 -6.77 17.51
C ALA A 272 11.45 -5.83 17.63
N ASN A 273 12.61 -6.36 18.01
CA ASN A 273 13.85 -5.59 18.07
C ASN A 273 14.38 -5.21 16.68
N LEU A 274 14.25 -6.10 15.69
CA LEU A 274 14.54 -5.78 14.29
C LEU A 274 13.59 -4.70 13.75
N GLU A 275 12.30 -4.76 14.03
CA GLU A 275 11.35 -3.70 13.66
C GLU A 275 11.73 -2.34 14.27
N GLY A 276 12.08 -2.34 15.57
CA GLY A 276 12.59 -1.15 16.24
C GLY A 276 13.89 -0.63 15.60
N HIS A 277 14.74 -1.51 15.12
CA HIS A 277 15.96 -1.16 14.41
C HIS A 277 15.70 -0.56 13.03
N VAL A 278 14.80 -1.15 12.25
CA VAL A 278 14.38 -0.64 10.93
C VAL A 278 13.78 0.77 11.06
N ARG A 279 12.99 1.04 12.10
CA ARG A 279 12.52 2.41 12.39
C ARG A 279 13.67 3.38 12.68
N ARG A 280 14.67 2.99 13.48
CA ARG A 280 15.85 3.83 13.75
C ARG A 280 16.66 4.11 12.48
N ILE A 281 16.74 3.14 11.57
CA ILE A 281 17.35 3.35 10.25
C ILE A 281 16.56 4.40 9.47
N ALA A 282 15.23 4.27 9.41
CA ALA A 282 14.37 5.21 8.69
C ALA A 282 14.44 6.65 9.23
N ASP A 283 14.69 6.84 10.53
CA ASP A 283 14.89 8.16 11.15
C ASP A 283 16.16 8.88 10.64
N GLY A 284 17.15 8.13 10.13
CA GLY A 284 18.44 8.66 9.68
C GLY A 284 18.55 8.96 8.18
N VAL A 285 17.51 8.66 7.40
CA VAL A 285 17.50 8.78 5.93
C VAL A 285 16.27 9.55 5.45
N ASP A 286 16.23 9.93 4.17
CA ASP A 286 15.06 10.64 3.61
C ASP A 286 13.85 9.70 3.53
N THR A 287 14.08 8.52 2.95
CA THR A 287 13.09 7.45 2.87
C THR A 287 13.76 6.09 2.97
N LEU A 288 13.18 5.19 3.74
CA LEU A 288 13.49 3.78 3.72
C LEU A 288 12.36 3.02 3.02
N TYR A 289 12.66 2.37 1.91
CA TYR A 289 11.74 1.50 1.19
C TYR A 289 11.87 0.10 1.79
N VAL A 290 10.77 -0.43 2.33
CA VAL A 290 10.79 -1.67 3.11
C VAL A 290 9.91 -2.71 2.44
N VAL A 291 10.46 -3.92 2.29
CA VAL A 291 9.68 -5.12 1.97
C VAL A 291 9.85 -6.09 3.13
N THR A 292 8.78 -6.36 3.86
CA THR A 292 8.76 -7.43 4.86
C THR A 292 8.10 -8.64 4.24
N GLY A 293 8.65 -9.82 4.44
CA GLY A 293 8.07 -11.03 3.87
C GLY A 293 8.36 -12.29 4.67
N CYS A 294 7.81 -13.39 4.16
CA CYS A 294 7.99 -14.70 4.75
C CYS A 294 8.22 -15.76 3.65
N VAL A 295 8.93 -16.83 4.02
CA VAL A 295 9.22 -17.96 3.12
C VAL A 295 8.32 -19.12 3.50
N VAL A 296 7.45 -19.54 2.57
CA VAL A 296 6.55 -20.69 2.77
C VAL A 296 7.07 -21.96 2.08
N SER A 297 7.95 -21.81 1.08
CA SER A 297 8.52 -22.94 0.35
C SER A 297 9.28 -23.87 1.29
N GLY A 298 8.96 -25.16 1.22
CA GLY A 298 9.57 -26.19 2.07
C GLY A 298 9.09 -26.19 3.53
N SER A 299 8.08 -25.38 3.88
CA SER A 299 7.46 -25.48 5.20
C SER A 299 6.74 -26.81 5.38
N THR A 300 6.80 -27.34 6.61
CA THR A 300 6.11 -28.57 7.02
C THR A 300 5.20 -28.33 8.23
N GLU A 301 5.04 -27.08 8.67
CA GLU A 301 4.28 -26.72 9.85
C GLU A 301 3.01 -25.96 9.46
N THR A 302 1.92 -26.28 10.15
CA THR A 302 0.60 -25.70 9.92
C THR A 302 0.06 -25.15 11.24
N ALA A 303 -0.45 -23.92 11.21
CA ALA A 303 -1.28 -23.35 12.24
C ALA A 303 -2.75 -23.46 11.81
N TYR A 304 -3.67 -23.25 12.74
CA TYR A 304 -5.10 -23.21 12.43
C TYR A 304 -5.64 -21.83 12.79
N ASP A 305 -6.65 -21.37 12.08
CA ASP A 305 -7.39 -20.15 12.45
C ASP A 305 -8.53 -20.47 13.44
N ASN A 306 -9.45 -19.53 13.68
CA ASN A 306 -10.59 -19.71 14.57
C ASN A 306 -11.78 -20.49 13.97
N GLU A 307 -11.70 -20.84 12.69
CA GLU A 307 -12.72 -21.57 11.92
C GLU A 307 -12.22 -22.94 11.42
N GLY A 308 -10.96 -23.28 11.70
CA GLY A 308 -10.33 -24.54 11.32
C GLY A 308 -9.65 -24.52 9.96
N LYS A 309 -9.47 -23.36 9.33
CA LYS A 309 -8.63 -23.22 8.14
C LYS A 309 -7.18 -23.46 8.50
N GLU A 310 -6.47 -24.18 7.64
CA GLU A 310 -5.03 -24.37 7.75
C GLU A 310 -4.30 -23.12 7.25
N VAL A 311 -3.41 -22.59 8.07
CA VAL A 311 -2.54 -21.45 7.75
C VAL A 311 -1.11 -21.94 7.76
N THR A 312 -0.39 -21.73 6.65
CA THR A 312 1.00 -22.20 6.55
C THR A 312 1.88 -21.46 7.55
N VAL A 313 2.72 -22.19 8.29
CA VAL A 313 3.72 -21.58 9.16
C VAL A 313 4.97 -21.29 8.36
N PRO A 314 5.40 -20.04 8.17
CA PRO A 314 6.59 -19.76 7.37
C PRO A 314 7.86 -20.40 7.96
N SER A 315 8.78 -20.82 7.11
CA SER A 315 10.07 -21.40 7.51
C SER A 315 11.13 -20.33 7.81
N ALA A 316 10.97 -19.14 7.25
CA ALA A 316 11.81 -17.97 7.49
C ALA A 316 11.04 -16.65 7.28
N TYR A 317 11.63 -15.58 7.77
CA TYR A 317 11.16 -14.20 7.61
C TYR A 317 12.29 -13.31 7.10
N PHE A 318 11.93 -12.26 6.37
CA PHE A 318 12.89 -11.30 5.89
C PHE A 318 12.39 -9.85 5.95
N LYS A 319 13.34 -8.91 6.00
CA LYS A 319 13.12 -7.50 5.69
C LYS A 319 14.16 -7.06 4.67
N ALA A 320 13.74 -6.84 3.43
CA ALA A 320 14.56 -6.14 2.44
C ALA A 320 14.43 -4.63 2.69
N LEU A 321 15.55 -3.93 2.66
CA LEU A 321 15.64 -2.50 2.94
C LEU A 321 16.41 -1.78 1.84
N LEU A 322 15.81 -0.76 1.24
CA LEU A 322 16.46 0.15 0.31
C LEU A 322 16.42 1.57 0.88
N LYS A 323 17.58 2.06 1.32
CA LYS A 323 17.76 3.43 1.83
C LYS A 323 17.87 4.39 0.67
N TYR A 324 17.21 5.55 0.78
CA TYR A 324 17.45 6.70 -0.08
C TYR A 324 17.83 7.94 0.72
N GLN A 325 18.87 8.65 0.27
CA GLN A 325 19.29 9.92 0.83
C GLN A 325 19.86 10.86 -0.24
N LYS A 326 19.24 12.04 -0.41
CA LYS A 326 19.50 12.99 -1.50
C LYS A 326 20.84 13.73 -1.36
N THR A 327 21.26 14.08 -0.16
CA THR A 327 22.53 14.78 0.11
C THR A 327 23.08 14.44 1.49
N GLY A 328 24.37 14.11 1.59
CA GLY A 328 25.09 14.04 2.88
C GLY A 328 25.46 12.66 3.41
N ALA A 329 25.12 11.56 2.72
CA ALA A 329 25.64 10.23 3.05
C ALA A 329 26.62 9.74 2.00
N THR A 330 27.84 9.45 2.47
CA THR A 330 29.02 8.99 1.73
C THR A 330 28.97 7.53 1.28
N SER A 331 27.78 6.92 1.19
CA SER A 331 27.62 5.48 0.91
C SER A 331 26.47 5.23 -0.06
N GLY A 332 26.68 4.33 -1.03
CA GLY A 332 25.69 3.93 -2.02
C GLY A 332 25.85 4.57 -3.41
N VAL A 333 25.02 4.14 -4.36
CA VAL A 333 25.03 4.58 -5.76
C VAL A 333 23.82 5.49 -6.01
N GLY A 334 24.06 6.73 -6.43
CA GLY A 334 22.98 7.69 -6.70
C GLY A 334 22.14 8.07 -5.46
N GLY A 335 22.69 7.89 -4.25
CA GLY A 335 21.97 8.09 -2.99
C GLY A 335 21.22 6.86 -2.48
N TYR A 336 21.36 5.71 -3.14
CA TYR A 336 20.74 4.45 -2.76
C TYR A 336 21.74 3.44 -2.21
N SER A 337 21.36 2.74 -1.15
CA SER A 337 22.08 1.57 -0.63
C SER A 337 21.06 0.56 -0.10
N ALA A 338 21.35 -0.73 -0.25
CA ALA A 338 20.41 -1.79 0.14
C ALA A 338 21.04 -2.81 1.07
N ALA A 339 20.18 -3.51 1.81
CA ALA A 339 20.52 -4.69 2.60
C ALA A 339 19.24 -5.47 2.90
N ALA A 340 19.39 -6.74 3.24
CA ALA A 340 18.30 -7.55 3.76
C ALA A 340 18.67 -8.20 5.08
N PHE A 341 17.67 -8.34 5.95
CA PHE A 341 17.70 -9.25 7.09
C PHE A 341 16.97 -10.53 6.72
N TYR A 342 17.59 -11.70 6.89
CA TYR A 342 16.99 -13.01 6.70
C TYR A 342 17.12 -13.86 7.97
N LEU A 343 15.99 -14.30 8.53
CA LEU A 343 15.95 -15.03 9.78
C LEU A 343 15.12 -16.31 9.62
N GLU A 344 15.71 -17.45 9.95
CA GLU A 344 14.98 -18.71 10.11
C GLU A 344 13.90 -18.57 11.18
N HIS A 345 12.73 -19.19 10.97
CA HIS A 345 11.61 -19.09 11.89
C HIS A 345 11.76 -20.02 13.11
N ARG A 346 12.61 -19.61 14.04
CA ARG A 346 12.91 -20.32 15.29
C ARG A 346 13.09 -19.35 16.45
N ASN A 347 13.07 -19.87 17.68
CA ASN A 347 13.46 -19.08 18.83
C ASN A 347 14.98 -18.91 18.85
N PHE A 348 15.45 -17.67 18.91
CA PHE A 348 16.86 -17.32 19.01
C PHE A 348 17.24 -17.15 20.49
N SER A 349 18.50 -17.43 20.82
CA SER A 349 19.02 -17.16 22.17
C SER A 349 19.36 -15.68 22.35
N GLN A 350 19.70 -14.99 21.26
CA GLN A 350 19.85 -13.55 21.20
C GLN A 350 18.51 -12.87 20.89
N ASP A 351 18.31 -11.68 21.44
CA ASP A 351 17.12 -10.87 21.20
C ASP A 351 17.34 -9.80 20.11
N SER A 352 18.53 -9.66 19.51
CA SER A 352 18.82 -8.67 18.46
C SER A 352 19.46 -9.32 17.24
N PRO A 353 19.21 -8.80 16.02
CA PRO A 353 19.86 -9.30 14.82
C PRO A 353 21.37 -9.03 14.87
N ASP A 354 22.13 -9.89 14.23
CA ASP A 354 23.58 -9.77 14.11
C ASP A 354 24.02 -9.91 12.64
N ALA A 355 25.34 -9.78 12.40
CA ALA A 355 25.89 -9.77 11.04
C ALA A 355 25.65 -11.07 10.27
N SER A 356 25.35 -12.20 10.94
CA SER A 356 25.05 -13.47 10.25
C SER A 356 23.65 -13.49 9.63
N MET A 357 22.77 -12.55 10.01
CA MET A 357 21.41 -12.42 9.50
C MET A 357 21.31 -11.36 8.41
N LEU A 358 22.40 -10.66 8.12
CA LEU A 358 22.47 -9.53 7.19
C LEU A 358 23.07 -10.02 5.86
N ILE A 359 22.33 -9.87 4.76
CA ILE A 359 22.69 -10.36 3.42
C ILE A 359 22.41 -9.29 2.35
N SER A 360 22.99 -9.44 1.16
CA SER A 360 22.67 -8.57 0.02
C SER A 360 21.24 -8.80 -0.49
N ILE A 361 20.77 -7.94 -1.41
CA ILE A 361 19.48 -8.17 -2.05
C ILE A 361 19.56 -9.39 -2.97
N ASP A 362 20.60 -9.53 -3.80
CA ASP A 362 20.83 -10.71 -4.65
C ASP A 362 20.75 -12.03 -3.85
N GLU A 363 21.38 -12.09 -2.67
CA GLU A 363 21.32 -13.28 -1.81
C GLU A 363 19.91 -13.56 -1.26
N LEU A 364 19.10 -12.51 -1.05
CA LEU A 364 17.70 -12.65 -0.67
C LEU A 364 16.86 -13.15 -1.86
N GLU A 365 17.10 -12.66 -3.06
CA GLU A 365 16.43 -13.10 -4.29
C GLU A 365 16.70 -14.58 -4.56
N GLU A 366 17.95 -15.03 -4.40
CA GLU A 366 18.30 -16.44 -4.51
C GLU A 366 17.54 -17.33 -3.50
N LYS A 367 17.30 -16.82 -2.28
CA LYS A 367 16.58 -17.56 -1.22
C LYS A 367 15.08 -17.58 -1.41
N THR A 368 14.50 -16.54 -2.01
CA THR A 368 13.06 -16.31 -2.04
C THR A 368 12.44 -16.52 -3.43
N GLY A 369 13.24 -16.41 -4.49
CA GLY A 369 12.79 -16.40 -5.88
C GLY A 369 12.03 -15.12 -6.28
N ILE A 370 11.99 -14.11 -5.41
CA ILE A 370 11.36 -12.81 -5.63
C ILE A 370 12.45 -11.85 -6.14
N ASP A 371 12.13 -11.07 -7.17
CA ASP A 371 12.97 -9.96 -7.65
C ASP A 371 12.54 -8.67 -6.93
N PHE A 372 13.44 -8.04 -6.18
CA PHE A 372 13.13 -6.88 -5.34
C PHE A 372 13.59 -5.58 -5.99
N TYR A 373 12.86 -4.49 -5.73
CA TYR A 373 13.23 -3.14 -6.21
C TYR A 373 13.34 -3.03 -7.73
N VAL A 374 12.48 -3.73 -8.48
CA VAL A 374 12.43 -3.73 -9.96
C VAL A 374 12.41 -2.32 -10.59
N ASN A 375 11.92 -1.34 -9.83
CA ASN A 375 11.84 0.07 -10.25
C ASN A 375 13.15 0.85 -10.08
N LEU A 376 14.16 0.30 -9.40
CA LEU A 376 15.44 0.97 -9.13
C LEU A 376 16.25 1.21 -10.42
N SER A 377 16.20 0.26 -11.35
CA SER A 377 16.86 0.34 -12.66
C SER A 377 16.38 1.54 -13.49
N SER A 378 15.10 1.94 -13.35
CA SER A 378 14.54 3.12 -14.01
C SER A 378 15.15 4.45 -13.54
N VAL A 379 15.67 4.48 -12.30
CA VAL A 379 16.22 5.68 -11.67
C VAL A 379 17.74 5.73 -11.82
N LEU A 380 18.44 4.61 -11.66
CA LEU A 380 19.90 4.56 -11.63
C LEU A 380 20.54 4.04 -12.93
N GLY A 381 19.74 3.44 -13.81
CA GLY A 381 20.20 2.56 -14.89
C GLY A 381 20.54 1.15 -14.38
N ALA A 382 20.34 0.14 -15.23
CA ALA A 382 20.46 -1.28 -14.87
C ALA A 382 21.80 -1.62 -14.16
N SER A 383 22.94 -1.16 -14.69
CA SER A 383 24.25 -1.48 -14.09
C SER A 383 24.44 -0.90 -12.69
N ASN A 384 23.81 0.22 -12.36
CA ASN A 384 23.92 0.81 -11.02
C ASN A 384 22.91 0.21 -10.04
N ALA A 385 21.72 -0.16 -10.51
CA ALA A 385 20.74 -0.91 -9.71
C ALA A 385 21.33 -2.27 -9.28
N ALA A 386 21.85 -3.05 -10.22
CA ALA A 386 22.52 -4.31 -9.94
C ALA A 386 23.71 -4.17 -8.97
N ARG A 387 24.44 -3.04 -9.02
CA ARG A 387 25.50 -2.76 -8.04
C ARG A 387 24.98 -2.51 -6.63
N VAL A 388 23.81 -1.89 -6.49
CA VAL A 388 23.16 -1.65 -5.20
C VAL A 388 22.62 -2.95 -4.62
N GLU A 389 22.01 -3.80 -5.46
CA GLU A 389 21.42 -5.07 -5.05
C GLU A 389 22.49 -6.12 -4.66
N ALA A 390 23.61 -6.16 -5.40
CA ALA A 390 24.73 -7.06 -5.15
C ALA A 390 25.66 -6.62 -4.00
N GLU A 391 25.54 -5.38 -3.51
CA GLU A 391 26.45 -4.84 -2.50
C GLU A 391 26.31 -5.63 -1.18
N GLN A 392 27.43 -6.16 -0.70
CA GLN A 392 27.48 -6.85 0.58
C GLN A 392 27.31 -5.84 1.71
N PRO A 393 26.29 -5.99 2.57
CA PRO A 393 25.94 -4.97 3.53
C PRO A 393 26.94 -4.90 4.70
N GLU A 394 27.54 -3.72 4.87
CA GLU A 394 28.50 -3.48 5.95
C GLU A 394 27.80 -3.43 7.32
N PRO A 395 28.11 -4.32 8.27
CA PRO A 395 27.43 -4.37 9.58
C PRO A 395 27.44 -3.05 10.34
N ARG A 396 28.51 -2.24 10.20
CA ARG A 396 28.62 -0.93 10.86
C ARG A 396 27.61 0.11 10.36
N ILE A 397 27.02 -0.11 9.18
CA ILE A 397 26.02 0.77 8.56
C ILE A 397 24.60 0.28 8.85
N TRP A 398 24.43 -1.02 9.06
CA TRP A 398 23.13 -1.68 9.10
C TRP A 398 22.75 -2.28 10.45
N LEU A 399 23.65 -2.36 11.44
CA LEU A 399 23.39 -2.88 12.80
C LEU A 399 23.60 -1.85 13.91
#